data_AF-A0A2E9MCN0-F1
#
_entry.id   AF-A0A2E9MCN0-F1
#
_cell.length_a   1.000
_cell.length_b   1.000
_cell.length_c   1.000
_cell.angle_alpha   90.00
_cell.angle_beta   90.00
_cell.angle_gamma   90.00
#
_symmetry.space_group_name_H-M   'P 1'
#
loop_
_entity.id
_entity.type
_entity.pdbx_description
1 polymer ?
#
loop_
_entity_poly.entity_id
_entity_poly.type
_entity_poly.pdbx_seq_one_letter_code
_entity_poly.pdbx_strand_id
1 'polypeptide(L)' 'MTLEQIGDRMGLTRERIRQLKERAFGKLRHPSRHEELRSLED' A
#
# COMPACT_ATOMS: atom_id res chain seq x y z
N MET A 1 -7.14 8.35 -6.57
CA MET A 1 -7.48 8.66 -5.17
C MET A 1 -6.24 9.23 -4.50
N THR A 2 -6.28 10.46 -3.99
CA THR A 2 -5.13 11.12 -3.33
C THR A 2 -5.01 10.66 -1.88
N LEU A 3 -3.83 10.78 -1.25
CA LEU A 3 -3.65 10.40 0.17
C LEU A 3 -4.58 11.17 1.12
N GLU A 4 -4.91 12.44 0.80
CA GLU A 4 -5.95 13.22 1.48
C GLU A 4 -7.30 12.50 1.42
N GLN A 5 -7.78 12.17 0.21
CA GLN A 5 -9.09 11.55 0.00
C GLN A 5 -9.21 10.18 0.68
N ILE A 6 -8.11 9.41 0.72
CA ILE A 6 -8.05 8.15 1.48
C ILE A 6 -8.14 8.44 2.97
N GLY A 7 -7.38 9.42 3.45
CA GLY A 7 -7.38 9.84 4.85
C GLY A 7 -8.78 10.21 5.33
N ASP A 8 -9.47 11.07 4.58
CA ASP A 8 -10.84 11.51 4.88
C ASP A 8 -11.81 10.32 4.96
N ARG A 9 -11.73 9.38 4.01
CA ARG A 9 -12.58 8.18 4.00
C ARG A 9 -12.27 7.21 5.15
N MET A 10 -11.02 7.16 5.60
CA MET A 10 -10.56 6.23 6.64
C MET A 10 -10.51 6.84 8.04
N GLY A 11 -10.83 8.14 8.19
CA GLY A 11 -10.66 8.85 9.47
C GLY A 11 -9.20 8.95 9.92
N LEU A 12 -8.26 9.01 8.97
CA LEU A 12 -6.82 9.05 9.22
C LEU A 12 -6.19 10.27 8.57
N THR A 13 -5.05 10.72 9.10
CA THR A 13 -4.30 11.82 8.48
C THR A 13 -3.62 11.36 7.19
N ARG A 14 -3.38 12.31 6.26
CA ARG A 14 -2.59 12.10 5.04
C ARG A 14 -1.26 11.41 5.32
N GLU A 15 -0.55 11.85 6.36
CA GLU A 15 0.76 11.30 6.73
C GLU A 15 0.64 9.87 7.24
N ARG A 16 -0.45 9.53 7.96
CA ARG A 16 -0.70 8.15 8.37
C ARG A 16 -0.95 7.24 7.18
N ILE A 17 -1.70 7.68 6.17
CA ILE A 17 -1.88 6.93 4.92
C ILE A 17 -0.53 6.76 4.20
N ARG A 18 0.32 7.81 4.15
CA ARG A 18 1.67 7.72 3.55
C ARG A 18 2.53 6.64 4.21
N GLN A 19 2.54 6.59 5.55
CA GLN A 19 3.29 5.57 6.30
C GLN A 19 2.75 4.15 6.08
N LEU A 20 1.42 3.99 6.07
CA LEU A 20 0.79 2.70 5.79
C LEU A 20 1.14 2.21 4.37
N LYS A 21 1.13 3.13 3.40
CA LYS A 21 1.55 2.87 2.02
C LYS A 21 2.99 2.34 1.97
N GLU A 22 3.94 3.02 2.60
CA GLU A 22 5.35 2.57 2.62
C GLU A 22 5.52 1.20 3.27
N ARG A 23 4.87 0.96 4.42
CA ARG A 23 4.91 -0.35 5.09
C ARG A 23 4.29 -1.46 4.24
N ALA A 24 3.19 -1.19 3.55
CA ALA A 24 2.54 -2.15 2.68
C ALA A 24 3.46 -2.50 1.49
N PHE A 25 4.00 -1.51 0.79
CA PHE A 25 4.95 -1.77 -0.31
C PHE A 25 6.21 -2.49 0.16
N GLY A 26 6.73 -2.16 1.34
CA GLY A 26 7.84 -2.90 1.93
C GLY A 26 7.54 -4.39 2.12
N LYS A 27 6.32 -4.73 2.58
CA LYS A 27 5.88 -6.13 2.72
C LYS A 27 5.70 -6.83 1.37
N LEU A 28 5.17 -6.14 0.36
CA LEU A 28 4.92 -6.71 -0.96
C LEU A 28 6.22 -6.98 -1.75
N ARG A 29 7.33 -6.33 -1.39
CA ARG A 29 8.66 -6.61 -1.95
C ARG A 29 9.29 -7.92 -1.45
N HIS A 30 8.74 -8.55 -0.41
CA HIS A 30 9.29 -9.81 0.09
C HIS A 30 9.12 -10.93 -0.95
N PRO A 31 10.16 -11.74 -1.27
CA PRO A 31 10.13 -12.70 -2.37
C PRO A 31 8.91 -13.61 -2.37
N SER A 32 8.54 -14.15 -1.21
CA SER A 32 7.38 -15.06 -1.07
C SER A 32 6.03 -14.42 -1.43
N ARG A 33 5.88 -13.10 -1.25
CA ARG A 33 4.65 -12.37 -1.62
C ARG A 33 4.72 -11.79 -3.02
N HIS A 34 5.94 -11.52 -3.50
CA HIS A 34 6.20 -11.01 -4.83
C HIS A 34 5.99 -12.07 -5.92
N GLU A 35 6.17 -13.35 -5.60
CA GLU A 35 5.94 -14.46 -6.53
C GLU A 35 4.46 -14.61 -6.91
N GLU A 36 3.55 -14.56 -5.92
CA GLU A 36 2.09 -14.53 -6.16
C GLU A 36 1.64 -13.30 -6.96
N LEU A 37 2.34 -12.16 -6.79
CA LEU A 37 2.02 -10.95 -7.55
C LEU A 37 2.50 -11.04 -9.00
N ARG A 38 3.66 -11.67 -9.24
CA ARG A 38 4.20 -11.85 -10.60
C ARG A 38 3.34 -12.77 -11.46
N SER A 39 2.68 -13.77 -10.88
CA SER A 39 1.77 -14.64 -11.64
C SER A 39 0.48 -13.93 -12.09
N LEU A 40 0.27 -12.66 -11.71
CA LEU A 40 -0.85 -11.83 -12.17
C LEU A 40 -0.45 -10.87 -13.29
N GLU A 41 0.82 -10.81 -13.69
CA GLU A 41 1.30 -9.97 -14.81
C GLU A 41 1.20 -10.66 -16.19
N ASP A 42 0.76 -11.94 -16.22
CA ASP A 42 0.44 -12.71 -17.44
C ASP A 42 -1.04 -12.52 -17.87
#